data_AF-A0A9N9GND3-F1
#
_entry.id   AF-A0A9N9GND3-F1
#
_cell.length_a   1.000
_cell.length_b   1.000
_cell.length_c   1.000
_cell.angle_alpha   90.00
_cell.angle_beta   90.00
_cell.angle_gamma   90.00
#
_symmetry.space_group_name_H-M   'P 1'
#
loop_
_entity.id
_entity.type
_entity.pdbx_description
1 polymer ?
#
loop_
_entity_poly.entity_id
_entity_poly.type
_entity_poly.pdbx_seq_one_letter_code
_entity_poly.pdbx_strand_id
1 'polypeptide(L)'
;MSKSRDEGAPAYKDPLSLRNASYHRGKKSDVFSLGVILWEISSGETPCDGCTETVGIIMYRLNGSRDPPFPGTPDEYVNLYSECWNED
;
A
#
# COMPACT_ATOMS: atom_id res chain seq x y z
N MET A 1 7.33 25.23 -17.37
CA MET A 1 6.14 24.50 -16.90
C MET A 1 6.60 23.38 -15.98
N SER A 2 6.51 23.58 -14.67
CA SER A 2 6.75 22.51 -13.71
C SER A 2 5.60 21.51 -13.87
N LYS A 3 5.87 20.33 -14.44
CA LYS A 3 4.94 19.22 -14.32
C LYS A 3 5.06 18.77 -12.87
N SER A 4 4.13 19.19 -12.01
CA SER A 4 3.89 18.46 -10.78
C SER A 4 3.57 17.03 -11.19
N ARG A 5 4.52 16.13 -11.00
CA ARG A 5 4.23 14.71 -11.01
C ARG A 5 3.38 14.51 -9.77
N ASP A 6 2.09 14.31 -9.95
CA ASP A 6 1.16 13.84 -8.90
C ASP A 6 1.57 12.41 -8.50
N GLU A 7 2.78 12.28 -7.96
CA GLU A 7 3.32 11.06 -7.41
C GLU A 7 2.79 10.96 -5.98
N GLY A 8 1.52 10.55 -5.85
CA GLY A 8 0.97 10.16 -4.55
C GLY A 8 1.91 9.19 -3.83
N ALA A 9 1.87 9.18 -2.50
CA ALA A 9 2.81 8.47 -1.65
C ALA A 9 2.95 6.98 -2.06
N PRO A 10 4.16 6.51 -2.45
CA PRO A 10 4.38 5.16 -2.98
C PRO A 10 3.90 4.03 -2.06
N ALA A 11 3.90 4.26 -0.75
CA ALA A 11 3.51 3.25 0.25
C ALA A 11 2.04 2.82 0.14
N TYR A 12 1.19 3.67 -0.43
CA TYR A 12 -0.26 3.44 -0.56
C TYR A 12 -0.67 2.98 -1.95
N LYS A 13 0.26 2.98 -2.92
CA LYS A 13 -0.05 2.64 -4.32
C LYS A 13 -0.12 1.14 -4.52
N ASP A 14 -1.07 0.70 -5.33
CA ASP A 14 -1.15 -0.69 -5.75
C ASP A 14 0.09 -1.08 -6.60
N PRO A 15 0.64 -2.30 -6.43
CA PRO A 15 1.85 -2.75 -7.12
C PRO A 15 1.74 -2.71 -8.64
N LEU A 16 0.55 -2.91 -9.22
CA LEU A 16 0.37 -2.87 -10.68
C LEU A 16 0.57 -1.45 -11.22
N SER A 17 0.07 -0.44 -10.50
CA SER A 17 0.30 0.98 -10.83
C SER A 17 1.76 1.40 -10.67
N LEU A 18 2.50 0.77 -9.75
CA LEU A 18 3.94 0.98 -9.58
C LEU A 18 4.75 0.29 -10.69
N ARG A 19 4.31 -0.89 -11.14
CA ARG A 19 4.98 -1.67 -12.19
C ARG A 19 4.80 -1.08 -13.58
N ASN A 20 3.62 -0.53 -13.85
CA ASN A 20 3.27 -0.02 -15.17
C ASN A 20 2.61 1.36 -15.08
N ALA A 21 3.30 2.39 -15.53
CA ALA A 21 2.79 3.76 -15.56
C ALA A 21 1.56 3.96 -16.49
N SER A 22 1.31 3.03 -17.41
CA SER A 22 0.11 3.02 -18.26
C SER A 22 -1.06 2.22 -17.66
N TYR A 23 -0.86 1.59 -16.49
CA TYR A 23 -1.93 0.89 -15.79
C TYR A 23 -3.04 1.85 -15.37
N HIS A 24 -4.27 1.52 -15.75
CA HIS A 24 -5.44 2.31 -15.37
C HIS A 24 -5.83 1.98 -13.93
N ARG A 25 -5.53 2.89 -12.99
CA ARG A 25 -6.02 2.78 -11.61
C ARG A 25 -7.55 2.77 -11.57
N GLY A 26 -8.12 1.89 -10.77
CA GLY A 26 -9.56 1.73 -10.64
C GLY A 26 -9.94 1.25 -9.25
N LYS A 27 -11.17 0.73 -9.10
CA LYS A 27 -11.70 0.32 -7.79
C LYS A 27 -10.78 -0.63 -7.02
N LYS A 28 -10.10 -1.57 -7.70
CA LYS A 28 -9.12 -2.47 -7.08
C LYS A 28 -7.91 -1.71 -6.50
N SER A 29 -7.42 -0.69 -7.19
CA SER A 29 -6.36 0.20 -6.69
C SER A 29 -6.82 0.96 -5.45
N ASP A 30 -8.06 1.47 -5.46
CA ASP A 30 -8.62 2.20 -4.32
C ASP A 30 -8.79 1.29 -3.09
N VAL A 31 -9.26 0.06 -3.30
CA VAL A 31 -9.39 -0.97 -2.25
C VAL A 31 -8.01 -1.34 -1.68
N PHE A 32 -6.99 -1.48 -2.52
CA PHE A 32 -5.62 -1.70 -2.04
C PHE A 32 -5.16 -0.56 -1.13
N SER A 33 -5.31 0.70 -1.59
CA SER A 33 -4.93 1.88 -0.80
C SER A 33 -5.71 1.94 0.52
N LEU A 34 -7.00 1.58 0.50
CA LEU A 34 -7.81 1.46 1.71
C LEU A 34 -7.24 0.41 2.68
N GLY A 35 -6.80 -0.76 2.19
CA GLY A 35 -6.16 -1.77 3.04
C GLY A 35 -4.91 -1.24 3.74
N VAL A 36 -4.07 -0.45 3.04
CA VAL A 36 -2.90 0.20 3.66
C VAL A 36 -3.31 1.20 4.74
N ILE A 37 -4.36 1.99 4.50
CA ILE A 37 -4.91 2.96 5.48
C ILE A 37 -5.51 2.25 6.69
N LEU A 38 -6.23 1.14 6.49
CA LEU A 38 -6.78 0.35 7.60
C LEU A 38 -5.64 -0.20 8.46
N TRP A 39 -4.58 -0.73 7.85
CA TRP A 39 -3.40 -1.15 8.59
C TRP A 39 -2.79 0.01 9.41
N GLU A 40 -2.57 1.18 8.79
CA GLU A 40 -2.05 2.39 9.46
C GLU A 40 -2.92 2.82 10.65
N ILE A 41 -4.24 2.80 10.51
CA ILE A 41 -5.17 3.13 11.60
C ILE A 41 -5.07 2.11 12.74
N SER A 42 -4.94 0.82 12.42
CA SER A 42 -4.86 -0.24 13.44
C SER A 42 -3.55 -0.24 14.21
N SER A 43 -2.44 0.04 13.53
CA SER A 43 -1.11 0.04 14.12
C SER A 43 -0.74 1.38 14.77
N GLY A 44 -1.25 2.49 14.23
CA GLY A 44 -0.76 3.82 14.53
C GLY A 44 0.63 4.09 13.94
N GLU A 45 1.13 3.21 13.07
CA GLU A 45 2.48 3.24 12.49
C GLU A 45 2.45 3.68 11.02
N THR A 46 3.55 4.24 10.53
CA THR A 46 3.68 4.62 9.12
C THR A 46 3.86 3.39 8.23
N PRO A 47 3.10 3.22 7.13
CA PRO A 47 3.28 2.09 6.22
C PRO A 47 4.68 2.02 5.62
N CYS A 48 5.21 0.79 5.47
CA CYS A 48 6.58 0.51 5.08
C CYS A 48 7.64 1.15 6.00
N ASP A 49 7.38 1.22 7.31
CA ASP A 49 8.38 1.72 8.27
C ASP A 49 9.71 0.97 8.12
N GLY A 50 10.81 1.72 8.03
CA GLY A 50 12.15 1.23 7.69
C GLY A 50 12.53 1.32 6.20
N CYS A 51 11.59 1.55 5.28
CA CYS A 51 11.91 1.89 3.88
C CYS A 51 12.06 3.41 3.72
N THR A 52 13.25 3.94 3.99
CA THR A 52 13.50 5.40 3.97
C THR A 52 13.55 5.98 2.55
N GLU A 53 13.86 5.16 1.55
CA GLU A 53 13.94 5.59 0.15
C GLU A 53 12.71 5.18 -0.65
N THR A 54 12.24 6.07 -1.53
CA THR A 54 11.13 5.81 -2.45
C THR A 54 11.33 4.52 -3.27
N VAL A 55 12.55 4.26 -3.73
CA VAL A 55 12.88 3.04 -4.48
C VAL A 55 12.71 1.79 -3.61
N GLY A 56 13.09 1.86 -2.32
CA GLY A 56 12.91 0.78 -1.36
C GLY A 56 11.43 0.44 -1.15
N ILE A 57 10.58 1.47 -0.95
CA ILE A 57 9.13 1.29 -0.82
C ILE A 57 8.53 0.64 -2.07
N ILE A 58 8.94 1.09 -3.26
CA ILE A 58 8.46 0.53 -4.53
C ILE A 58 8.86 -0.94 -4.65
N MET A 59 10.13 -1.28 -4.40
CA MET A 59 10.61 -2.67 -4.45
C MET A 59 9.91 -3.56 -3.43
N TYR A 60 9.68 -3.06 -2.22
CA TYR A 60 8.93 -3.77 -1.18
C TYR A 60 7.52 -4.16 -1.68
N ARG A 61 6.78 -3.20 -2.25
CA ARG A 61 5.43 -3.46 -2.80
C ARG A 61 5.45 -4.36 -4.02
N LEU A 62 6.40 -4.17 -4.95
CA LEU A 62 6.53 -4.99 -6.16
C LEU A 62 6.88 -6.45 -5.86
N ASN A 63 7.56 -6.72 -4.75
CA ASN A 63 7.86 -8.08 -4.28
C ASN A 63 6.66 -8.77 -3.61
N GLY A 64 5.51 -8.10 -3.50
CA GLY A 64 4.33 -8.61 -2.81
C GLY A 64 4.42 -8.55 -1.29
N SER A 65 5.44 -7.89 -0.73
CA SER A 65 5.61 -7.75 0.72
C SER A 65 4.49 -6.91 1.33
N ARG A 66 4.04 -7.33 2.52
CA ARG A 66 2.92 -6.73 3.27
C ARG A 66 3.37 -6.30 4.65
N ASP A 67 2.86 -5.16 5.10
CA ASP A 67 3.12 -4.67 6.44
C ASP A 67 2.64 -5.71 7.46
N PRO A 68 3.47 -6.07 8.46
CA PRO A 68 3.14 -7.15 9.38
C PRO A 68 1.94 -6.78 10.27
N PRO A 69 1.10 -7.73 10.67
CA PRO A 69 0.03 -7.45 11.63
C PRO A 69 0.59 -6.86 12.93
N PHE A 70 -0.05 -5.79 13.41
CA PHE A 70 0.38 -5.11 14.63
C PHE A 70 -0.23 -5.80 15.88
N PRO A 71 0.57 -6.06 16.94
CA PRO A 71 0.08 -6.72 18.16
C PRO A 71 -1.14 -6.00 18.76
N GLY A 72 -2.20 -6.76 19.04
CA GLY A 72 -3.44 -6.22 19.61
C GLY A 72 -4.47 -5.76 18.57
N THR A 73 -4.14 -5.80 17.28
CA THR A 73 -5.15 -5.65 16.22
C THR A 73 -6.08 -6.86 16.22
N PRO A 74 -7.42 -6.69 16.24
CA PRO A 74 -8.36 -7.82 16.16
C PRO A 74 -8.19 -8.61 14.86
N ASP A 75 -8.31 -9.94 14.94
CA ASP A 75 -8.12 -10.84 13.79
C ASP A 75 -9.08 -10.52 12.64
N GLU A 76 -10.32 -10.11 12.93
CA GLU A 76 -11.28 -9.70 11.92
C GLU A 76 -10.79 -8.48 11.12
N TYR A 77 -10.08 -7.56 11.79
CA TYR A 77 -9.51 -6.38 11.16
C TYR A 77 -8.27 -6.73 10.33
N VAL A 78 -7.45 -7.66 10.83
CA VAL A 78 -6.32 -8.24 10.07
C VAL A 78 -6.80 -8.87 8.78
N ASN A 79 -7.85 -9.69 8.85
CA ASN A 79 -8.45 -10.33 7.69
C ASN A 79 -8.99 -9.29 6.70
N LEU A 80 -9.70 -8.27 7.19
CA LEU A 80 -10.28 -7.22 6.35
C LEU A 80 -9.23 -6.48 5.51
N TYR A 81 -8.15 -5.96 6.11
CA TYR A 81 -7.14 -5.26 5.33
C TYR A 81 -6.29 -6.20 4.48
N SER A 82 -6.15 -7.46 4.90
CA SER A 82 -5.47 -8.49 4.10
C SER A 82 -6.26 -8.86 2.84
N GLU A 83 -7.58 -8.88 2.92
CA GLU A 83 -8.45 -9.08 1.76
C GLU A 83 -8.39 -7.90 0.78
N CYS A 84 -8.27 -6.68 1.29
CA CYS A 84 -8.09 -5.47 0.48
C CYS A 84 -6.80 -5.49 -0.36
N TRP A 85 -5.83 -6.31 0.05
CA TRP A 85 -4.54 -6.47 -0.57
C TRP A 85 -4.48 -7.57 -1.62
N ASN A 86 -5.52 -8.42 -1.73
CA ASN A 86 -5.59 -9.46 -2.75
C ASN A 86 -5.70 -8.87 -4.16
N GLU A 87 -4.99 -9.49 -5.10
CA GLU A 87 -4.95 -9.05 -6.50
C GLU A 87 -6.12 -9.61 -7.33
N ASP A 88 -6.79 -10.65 -6.82
CA ASP A 88 -7.88 -11.40 -7.47
C ASP A 88 -9.22 -10.64 -7.53
#